data_AF-A0A179SZR0-F1
#
_entry.id   AF-A0A179SZR0-F1
#
_cell.length_a   1.000
_cell.length_b   1.000
_cell.length_c   1.000
_cell.angle_alpha   90.00
_cell.angle_beta   90.00
_cell.angle_gamma   90.00
#
_symmetry.space_group_name_H-M   'P 1'
#
loop_
_entity.id
_entity.type
_entity.pdbx_description
1 polymer ?
#
loop_
_entity_poly.entity_id
_entity_poly.type
_entity_poly.pdbx_seq_one_letter_code
_entity_poly.pdbx_strand_id
1 'polypeptide(L)'
;MTLRVVAKEDYENKTKVFYLNSAEPKSQQLYMAIINGSEIVTLTIYNVKSNQFEEVTALFQPSFLNNLSQQLLNQLIYYNQAKAL
;
A
#
# COMPACT_ATOMS: atom_id res chain seq x y z
N MET A 1 8.97 -7.21 7.77
CA MET A 1 7.68 -6.47 7.82
C MET A 1 6.63 -7.35 7.20
N THR A 2 5.52 -7.62 7.88
CA THR A 2 4.44 -8.47 7.34
C THR A 2 3.35 -7.55 6.81
N LEU A 3 3.26 -7.48 5.48
CA LEU A 3 2.25 -6.70 4.78
C LEU A 3 1.13 -7.61 4.29
N ARG A 4 -0.10 -7.12 4.32
CA ARG A 4 -1.25 -7.81 3.73
C ARG A 4 -2.08 -6.86 2.90
N VAL A 5 -2.15 -7.08 1.58
CA VAL A 5 -3.09 -6.36 0.73
C VAL A 5 -4.52 -6.74 1.10
N VAL A 6 -5.38 -5.73 1.26
CA VAL A 6 -6.80 -5.91 1.60
C VAL A 6 -7.72 -5.46 0.47
N ALA A 7 -7.34 -4.44 -0.29
CA ALA A 7 -8.09 -3.97 -1.44
C ALA A 7 -7.17 -3.35 -2.49
N LYS A 8 -7.66 -3.36 -3.73
CA LYS A 8 -6.99 -2.80 -4.91
C LYS A 8 -8.04 -2.09 -5.75
N GLU A 9 -7.71 -0.90 -6.23
CA GLU A 9 -8.48 -0.15 -7.22
C GLU A 9 -7.53 0.26 -8.35
N ASP A 10 -7.86 -0.11 -9.59
CA ASP A 10 -7.15 0.37 -10.77
C ASP A 10 -7.78 1.71 -11.22
N TYR A 11 -6.94 2.72 -11.46
CA TYR A 11 -7.37 4.04 -11.93
C TYR A 11 -6.42 4.54 -13.02
N GLU A 12 -6.91 4.58 -14.26
CA GLU A 12 -6.12 4.91 -15.45
C GLU A 12 -4.83 4.07 -15.52
N ASN A 13 -3.66 4.73 -15.39
CA ASN A 13 -2.34 4.11 -15.41
C ASN A 13 -1.77 3.83 -14.00
N LYS A 14 -2.59 3.99 -12.96
CA LYS A 14 -2.18 3.86 -11.56
C LYS A 14 -2.95 2.76 -10.86
N THR A 15 -2.30 2.13 -9.89
CA THR A 15 -2.92 1.16 -8.99
C THR A 15 -2.96 1.75 -7.59
N LYS A 16 -4.16 1.91 -7.02
CA LYS A 16 -4.33 2.21 -5.60
C LYS A 16 -4.42 0.91 -4.82
N VAL A 17 -3.59 0.76 -3.81
CA VAL A 17 -3.47 -0.44 -2.98
C VAL A 17 -3.72 -0.06 -1.53
N PHE A 18 -4.72 -0.68 -0.92
CA PHE A 18 -4.93 -0.64 0.52
C PHE A 18 -4.31 -1.89 1.14
N TYR A 19 -3.49 -1.70 2.17
CA TYR A 19 -2.81 -2.80 2.83
C TYR A 19 -2.67 -2.57 4.33
N LEU A 20 -2.47 -3.66 5.05
CA LEU A 20 -2.20 -3.67 6.48
C LEU A 20 -0.72 -3.91 6.74
N ASN A 21 -0.08 -3.06 7.56
CA ASN A 21 1.24 -3.31 8.11
C ASN A 21 1.12 -3.92 9.52
N SER A 22 1.28 -5.24 9.63
CA SER A 22 1.10 -5.95 10.90
C SER A 22 2.16 -5.64 11.96
N ALA A 23 3.22 -4.92 11.61
CA ALA A 23 4.22 -4.45 12.57
C ALA A 23 3.71 -3.27 13.43
N GLU A 24 2.69 -2.55 12.96
CA GLU A 24 2.11 -1.41 13.67
C GLU A 24 1.01 -1.84 14.66
N PRO A 25 0.70 -1.02 15.68
CA PRO A 25 -0.49 -1.21 16.52
C PRO A 25 -1.75 -1.32 15.67
N LYS A 26 -2.71 -2.17 16.05
CA LYS A 26 -3.90 -2.51 15.25
C LYS A 26 -4.65 -1.30 14.66
N SER A 27 -4.75 -0.21 15.43
CA SER A 27 -5.41 1.03 15.00
C SER A 27 -4.64 1.81 13.92
N GLN A 28 -3.36 1.55 13.75
CA GLN A 28 -2.45 2.28 12.84
C GLN A 28 -1.97 1.40 11.68
N GLN A 29 -2.52 0.20 11.51
CA GLN A 29 -2.06 -0.74 10.49
C GLN A 29 -2.50 -0.38 9.07
N LEU A 30 -3.50 0.47 8.89
CA LEU A 30 -4.07 0.75 7.57
C LEU A 30 -3.25 1.78 6.80
N TYR A 31 -2.75 1.35 5.65
CA TYR A 31 -1.99 2.16 4.72
C TYR A 31 -2.65 2.13 3.34
N MET A 32 -2.38 3.17 2.56
CA MET A 32 -2.77 3.23 1.16
C MET A 32 -1.60 3.75 0.32
N ALA A 33 -1.27 3.01 -0.73
CA ALA A 33 -0.22 3.37 -1.68
C ALA A 33 -0.82 3.55 -3.09
N ILE A 34 -0.35 4.56 -3.81
CA ILE A 34 -0.60 4.74 -5.23
C ILE A 34 0.67 4.33 -5.97
N ILE A 35 0.56 3.32 -6.81
CA ILE A 35 1.64 2.77 -7.63
C ILE A 35 1.42 3.21 -9.07
N ASN A 36 2.46 3.78 -9.70
CA ASN A 36 2.50 4.06 -11.13
C ASN A 36 3.61 3.22 -11.77
N GLY A 37 3.25 2.28 -12.64
CA GLY A 37 4.19 1.26 -13.12
C GLY A 37 4.72 0.40 -11.96
N SER A 38 6.01 0.55 -11.63
CA SER A 38 6.68 -0.16 -10.54
C SER A 38 7.00 0.71 -9.33
N GLU A 39 6.58 1.97 -9.31
CA GLU A 39 7.00 2.95 -8.31
C GLU A 39 5.83 3.42 -7.46
N ILE A 40 6.04 3.56 -6.15
CA ILE A 40 5.08 4.23 -5.26
C ILE A 40 5.26 5.73 -5.43
N VAL A 41 4.24 6.39 -5.98
CA VAL A 41 4.19 7.84 -6.15
C VAL A 41 3.53 8.54 -4.98
N THR A 42 2.73 7.81 -4.20
CA THR A 42 2.08 8.33 -3.00
C THR A 42 1.94 7.20 -2.00
N LEU A 43 2.41 7.45 -0.78
CA LEU A 43 2.24 6.59 0.38
C LEU A 43 1.49 7.37 1.43
N THR A 44 0.43 6.78 1.97
CA THR A 44 -0.38 7.38 3.02
C THR A 44 -0.59 6.41 4.17
N ILE A 45 -0.76 6.97 5.37
CA ILE A 45 -1.16 6.25 6.58
C ILE A 45 -2.53 6.73 7.02
N TYR A 46 -3.34 5.83 7.58
CA TYR A 46 -4.60 6.24 8.19
C TYR A 46 -4.36 6.75 9.61
N ASN A 47 -4.61 8.04 9.85
CA ASN A 47 -4.56 8.63 11.17
C ASN A 47 -5.94 8.57 11.83
N VAL A 48 -6.04 7.78 12.88
CA VAL A 48 -7.30 7.57 13.62
C VAL A 48 -7.75 8.81 14.38
N LYS A 49 -6.83 9.70 14.77
CA LYS A 49 -7.17 10.93 15.52
C LYS A 49 -7.85 11.96 14.61
N SER A 50 -7.34 12.13 13.40
CA SER A 50 -7.91 13.04 12.39
C SER A 50 -8.98 12.35 11.52
N ASN A 51 -9.08 11.02 11.59
CA ASN A 51 -9.95 10.18 10.78
C ASN A 51 -9.71 10.38 9.27
N GLN A 52 -8.44 10.53 8.89
CA GLN A 52 -8.00 10.90 7.54
C GLN A 52 -6.74 10.15 7.13
N PHE A 53 -6.50 10.06 5.81
CA PHE A 53 -5.23 9.61 5.28
C PHE A 53 -4.22 10.76 5.24
N GLU A 54 -3.04 10.53 5.78
CA GLU A 54 -1.93 11.47 5.80
C GLU A 54 -0.83 11.00 4.85
N GLU A 55 -0.37 11.89 3.97
CA GLU A 55 0.68 11.63 3.00
C GLU A 55 2.05 11.64 3.69
N VAL A 56 2.83 10.57 3.51
CA VAL A 56 4.09 10.32 4.22
C VAL A 56 5.23 9.88 3.31
N THR A 57 5.05 9.90 1.99
CA THR A 57 6.02 9.44 0.98
C THR A 57 7.38 10.08 1.20
N ALA A 58 7.41 11.39 1.45
CA ALA A 58 8.64 12.16 1.65
C ALA A 58 9.42 11.78 2.92
N LEU A 59 8.81 11.04 3.86
CA LEU A 59 9.48 10.57 5.07
C LEU A 59 10.35 9.33 4.84
N PHE A 60 10.22 8.68 3.68
CA PHE A 60 10.92 7.44 3.37
C PHE A 60 11.93 7.60 2.25
N GLN A 61 13.02 6.84 2.35
CA GLN A 61 14.01 6.78 1.29
C GLN A 61 13.45 6.06 0.05
N PRO A 62 13.89 6.43 -1.16
CA PRO A 62 13.48 5.75 -2.39
C PRO A 62 13.72 4.24 -2.37
N SER A 63 14.80 3.77 -1.72
CA SER A 63 15.11 2.34 -1.56
C SER A 63 14.02 1.59 -0.78
N PHE A 64 13.47 2.21 0.26
CA PHE A 64 12.36 1.66 1.02
C PHE A 64 11.09 1.60 0.18
N LEU A 65 10.75 2.69 -0.51
CA LEU A 65 9.56 2.78 -1.36
C LEU A 65 9.61 1.77 -2.50
N ASN A 66 10.78 1.54 -3.10
CA ASN A 66 10.98 0.53 -4.13
C ASN A 66 10.78 -0.89 -3.59
N ASN A 67 11.33 -1.19 -2.42
CA ASN A 67 11.14 -2.49 -1.78
C ASN A 67 9.66 -2.73 -1.43
N LEU A 68 9.00 -1.73 -0.86
CA LEU A 68 7.58 -1.76 -0.56
C LEU A 68 6.74 -2.00 -1.82
N SER A 69 7.03 -1.27 -2.91
CA SER A 69 6.36 -1.43 -4.19
C SER A 69 6.46 -2.87 -4.70
N GLN A 70 7.66 -3.45 -4.69
CA GLN A 70 7.86 -4.85 -5.10
C GLN A 70 7.08 -5.83 -4.23
N GLN A 71 7.05 -5.63 -2.91
CA GLN A 71 6.27 -6.49 -2.01
C GLN A 71 4.77 -6.42 -2.31
N LEU A 72 4.23 -5.21 -2.52
CA LEU A 72 2.82 -5.01 -2.84
C LEU A 72 2.46 -5.61 -4.20
N LEU A 73 3.24 -5.32 -5.25
CA LEU A 73 3.02 -5.85 -6.60
C LEU A 73 3.04 -7.38 -6.63
N ASN A 74 3.99 -8.00 -5.91
CA ASN A 74 4.04 -9.46 -5.78
C ASN A 74 2.75 -10.02 -5.17
N GLN A 75 2.20 -9.37 -4.15
CA GLN A 75 0.92 -9.80 -3.56
C GLN A 75 -0.27 -9.59 -4.50
N LEU A 76 -0.25 -8.54 -5.32
CA LEU A 76 -1.32 -8.27 -6.29
C LEU A 76 -1.41 -9.34 -7.39
N ILE A 77 -0.29 -9.93 -7.80
CA ILE A 77 -0.27 -11.07 -8.75
C ILE A 77 -1.13 -12.22 -8.22
N TYR A 78 -0.97 -12.58 -6.94
CA TYR A 78 -1.73 -13.66 -6.30
C TYR A 78 -3.16 -13.24 -5.92
N TYR A 79 -3.37 -11.97 -5.59
CA TYR A 79 -4.71 -11.44 -5.26
C TYR A 79 -5.69 -11.59 -6.43
N ASN A 80 -5.24 -11.36 -7.67
CA ASN A 80 -6.06 -11.55 -8.87
C ASN A 80 -6.41 -13.02 -9.11
N GLN A 81 -5.51 -13.95 -8.76
CA GLN A 81 -5.76 -15.39 -8.92
C GLN A 81 -6.80 -15.91 -7.92
N ALA A 82 -6.80 -15.38 -6.69
CA ALA A 82 -7.73 -15.81 -5.64
C ALA A 82 -9.19 -15.36 -5.84
N LYS A 83 -9.45 -14.34 -6.68
CA LYS A 83 -10.82 -13.91 -7.04
C LYS A 83 -11.41 -14.70 -8.22
N ALA A 84 -10.61 -15.49 -8.93
CA ALA A 84 -11.02 -16.23 -10.13
C ALA A 84 -11.44 -17.68 -9.86
N LEU A 85 -11.45 -18.11 -8.59
CA LEU A 85 -11.91 -19.42 -8.10
C LEU A 85 -13.16 -19.24 -7.25
#